data_AF-A0A2R7Y9R4-F1
#
_entry.id   AF-A0A2R7Y9R4-F1
#
_cell.length_a   1.000
_cell.length_b   1.000
_cell.length_c   1.000
_cell.angle_alpha   90.00
_cell.angle_beta   90.00
_cell.angle_gamma   90.00
#
_symmetry.space_group_name_H-M   'P 1'
#
loop_
_entity.id
_entity.type
_entity.pdbx_description
1 polymer ?
#
loop_
_entity_poly.entity_id
_entity_poly.type
_entity_poly.pdbx_seq_one_letter_code
_entity_poly.pdbx_strand_id
1 'polypeptide(L)'
;MKSKRNTPSLGYGAGALAALVASLGFAAIVYSVNIIPFEYLHLPAWIFCPLGIYTLFYTIFSHKDPIYYLVWGLCMTCVGVVSASYTVIPPLLALEGYF
;
A
#
# COMPACT_ATOMS: atom_id res chain seq x y z
N MET A 1 17.61 31.00 -28.52
CA MET A 1 17.80 29.65 -27.95
C MET A 1 17.09 29.59 -26.59
N LYS A 2 15.99 28.84 -26.47
CA LYS A 2 15.30 28.65 -25.18
C LYS A 2 16.00 27.51 -24.43
N SER A 3 16.64 27.86 -23.30
CA SER A 3 17.21 26.89 -22.37
C SER A 3 16.09 25.99 -21.82
N LYS A 4 16.11 24.71 -22.18
CA LYS A 4 15.31 23.65 -21.54
C LYS A 4 15.81 23.54 -20.09
N ARG A 5 15.12 24.17 -19.15
CA ARG A 5 15.30 23.86 -17.73
C ARG A 5 14.87 22.41 -17.52
N ASN A 6 15.84 21.53 -17.31
CA ASN A 6 15.62 20.19 -16.75
C ASN A 6 15.16 20.37 -15.30
N THR A 7 13.89 20.72 -15.09
CA THR A 7 13.25 20.43 -13.81
C THR A 7 13.19 18.91 -13.70
N PRO A 8 13.82 18.27 -12.70
CA PRO A 8 13.55 16.87 -12.45
C PRO A 8 12.07 16.80 -12.14
N SER A 9 11.26 16.36 -13.11
CA SER A 9 9.92 15.90 -12.80
C SER A 9 10.15 14.75 -11.83
N LEU A 10 9.99 15.01 -10.54
CA LEU A 10 9.88 13.96 -9.52
C LEU A 10 8.66 13.16 -9.95
N GLY A 11 8.91 12.20 -10.84
CA GLY A 11 7.89 11.41 -11.47
C GLY A 11 7.16 10.60 -10.42
N TYR A 12 6.01 10.06 -10.79
CA TYR A 12 5.24 9.11 -10.00
C TYR A 12 6.12 8.12 -9.19
N GLY A 13 7.20 7.62 -9.78
CA GLY A 13 8.15 6.73 -9.12
C GLY A 13 8.83 7.29 -7.86
N ALA A 14 9.14 8.58 -7.80
CA ALA A 14 9.76 9.17 -6.60
C ALA A 14 8.76 9.30 -5.44
N GLY A 15 7.51 9.66 -5.74
CA GLY A 15 6.46 9.71 -4.71
C GLY A 15 6.04 8.31 -4.26
N ALA A 16 5.99 7.33 -5.17
CA ALA A 16 5.76 5.94 -4.82
C ALA A 16 6.87 5.37 -3.93
N LEU A 17 8.14 5.71 -4.23
CA LEU A 17 9.28 5.32 -3.40
C LEU A 17 9.22 5.97 -2.02
N ALA A 18 8.90 7.27 -1.94
CA ALA A 18 8.75 7.96 -0.67
C ALA A 18 7.63 7.35 0.19
N ALA A 19 6.48 7.02 -0.42
CA ALA A 19 5.38 6.35 0.25
C ALA A 19 5.78 4.94 0.77
N LEU A 20 6.54 4.20 -0.04
CA LEU A 20 7.03 2.87 0.34
C LEU A 20 8.01 2.94 1.52
N VAL A 21 8.97 3.87 1.49
CA VAL A 21 9.94 4.08 2.57
C VAL A 21 9.24 4.53 3.86
N ALA A 22 8.30 5.47 3.75
CA ALA A 22 7.51 5.93 4.90
C ALA A 22 6.70 4.78 5.52
N SER A 23 6.10 3.92 4.70
CA SER A 23 5.37 2.75 5.18
C SER A 23 6.27 1.74 5.88
N LEU A 24 7.41 1.37 5.27
CA LEU A 24 8.37 0.44 5.88
C LEU A 24 8.91 0.97 7.21
N GLY A 25 9.16 2.27 7.30
CA GLY A 25 9.53 2.93 8.56
C GLY A 25 8.45 2.80 9.62
N PHE A 26 7.19 3.03 9.27
CA PHE A 26 6.07 2.89 10.20
C PHE A 26 5.86 1.43 10.62
N ALA A 27 5.94 0.48 9.69
CA ALA A 27 5.87 -0.95 9.97
C ALA A 27 6.96 -1.37 10.97
N ALA A 28 8.20 -0.93 10.76
CA ALA A 28 9.32 -1.21 11.66
C ALA A 28 9.05 -0.69 13.08
N ILE A 29 8.47 0.51 13.23
CA ILE A 29 8.09 1.04 14.55
C ILE A 29 7.02 0.16 15.20
N VAL A 30 5.93 -0.14 14.50
CA VAL A 30 4.82 -0.95 15.04
C VAL A 30 5.28 -2.33 15.51
N TYR A 31 6.14 -3.00 14.72
CA TYR A 31 6.69 -4.30 15.11
C TYR A 31 7.75 -4.22 16.19
N SER A 32 8.56 -3.16 16.23
CA SER A 32 9.57 -2.97 17.29
C SER A 32 8.94 -2.81 18.68
N VAL A 33 7.74 -2.22 18.74
CA VAL A 33 6.99 -2.01 19.99
C VAL A 33 6.06 -3.21 20.30
N ASN A 34 6.05 -4.24 19.44
CA ASN A 34 5.21 -5.44 19.59
C ASN A 34 3.70 -5.13 19.72
N ILE A 35 3.23 -4.05 19.06
CA ILE A 35 1.81 -3.67 19.08
C ILE A 35 0.95 -4.72 18.35
N ILE A 36 1.51 -5.35 17.31
CA ILE A 36 0.86 -6.40 16.51
C ILE A 36 1.83 -7.58 16.42
N PRO A 37 1.37 -8.84 16.61
CA PRO A 37 2.20 -10.01 16.39
C PRO A 37 2.65 -10.08 14.93
N PHE A 38 3.93 -10.38 14.71
CA PHE A 38 4.51 -10.42 13.37
C PHE A 38 4.03 -11.68 12.63
N GLU A 39 3.14 -11.50 11.66
CA GLU A 39 2.72 -12.54 10.72
C GLU A 39 3.26 -12.25 9.32
N TYR A 40 3.68 -13.28 8.59
CA TYR A 40 4.16 -13.15 7.22
C TYR A 40 3.12 -12.52 6.28
N LEU A 41 1.83 -12.70 6.58
CA LEU A 41 0.72 -12.10 5.84
C LEU A 41 0.52 -10.61 6.14
N HIS A 42 1.14 -10.02 7.14
CA HIS A 42 1.05 -8.56 7.33
C HIS A 42 2.08 -7.80 6.48
N LEU A 43 3.16 -8.43 6.04
CA LEU A 43 4.18 -7.79 5.19
C LEU A 43 3.61 -7.24 3.87
N PRO A 44 2.79 -8.01 3.10
CA PRO A 44 2.11 -7.47 1.92
C PRO A 44 1.15 -6.33 2.27
N ALA A 45 0.48 -6.38 3.43
CA ALA A 45 -0.41 -5.29 3.86
C ALA A 45 0.35 -3.98 4.03
N TRP A 46 1.51 -4.02 4.70
CA TRP A 46 2.36 -2.84 4.88
C TRP A 46 2.91 -2.28 3.58
N ILE A 47 3.19 -3.12 2.59
CA ILE A 47 3.72 -2.64 1.30
C ILE A 47 2.58 -2.14 0.41
N PHE A 48 1.55 -2.94 0.21
CA PHE A 48 0.51 -2.69 -0.80
C PHE A 48 -0.58 -1.72 -0.33
N CYS A 49 -0.87 -1.63 0.96
CA CYS A 49 -1.92 -0.73 1.45
C CYS A 49 -1.56 0.77 1.24
N PRO A 50 -0.43 1.29 1.74
CA PRO A 50 -0.06 2.69 1.53
C PRO A 50 0.35 2.99 0.08
N LEU A 51 0.96 2.03 -0.62
CA LEU A 51 1.26 2.19 -2.05
C LEU A 51 -0.03 2.27 -2.89
N GLY A 52 -1.03 1.44 -2.57
CA GLY A 52 -2.35 1.47 -3.19
C GLY A 52 -3.10 2.77 -2.93
N ILE A 53 -3.14 3.23 -1.68
CA ILE A 53 -3.75 4.51 -1.29
C ILE A 53 -3.06 5.68 -2.00
N TYR A 54 -1.71 5.72 -1.98
CA TYR A 54 -0.96 6.76 -2.69
C TYR A 54 -1.28 6.78 -4.17
N THR A 55 -1.38 5.61 -4.80
CA THR A 55 -1.71 5.48 -6.23
C THR A 55 -3.12 5.99 -6.52
N LEU A 56 -4.10 5.68 -5.66
CA LEU A 56 -5.47 6.19 -5.77
C LEU A 56 -5.51 7.72 -5.63
N PHE A 57 -4.84 8.28 -4.63
CA PHE A 57 -4.71 9.74 -4.48
C PHE A 57 -4.02 10.37 -5.69
N TYR A 58 -2.93 9.79 -6.17
CA TYR A 58 -2.24 10.27 -7.36
C TYR A 58 -3.18 10.29 -8.58
N THR A 59 -4.10 9.33 -8.68
CA THR A 59 -5.09 9.31 -9.76
C THR A 59 -6.03 10.51 -9.74
N ILE A 60 -6.40 10.98 -8.54
CA ILE A 60 -7.29 12.14 -8.36
C ILE A 60 -6.57 13.44 -8.74
N PHE A 61 -5.26 13.54 -8.44
CA PHE A 61 -4.48 14.74 -8.70
C PHE A 61 -3.80 14.77 -10.09
N SER A 62 -3.59 13.61 -10.72
CA SER A 62 -2.88 13.48 -11.99
C SER A 62 -3.86 13.27 -13.15
N HIS A 63 -3.93 14.23 -14.08
CA HIS A 63 -4.73 14.13 -15.32
C HIS A 63 -4.09 13.20 -16.39
N LYS A 64 -2.99 12.53 -16.08
CA LYS A 64 -2.31 11.57 -16.98
C LYS A 64 -2.74 10.15 -16.66
N ASP A 65 -3.36 9.48 -17.63
CA ASP A 65 -3.73 8.06 -17.62
C ASP A 65 -4.45 7.58 -16.34
N PRO A 66 -5.59 8.20 -15.97
CA PRO A 66 -6.23 7.96 -14.68
C PRO A 66 -6.66 6.49 -14.49
N ILE A 67 -7.09 5.81 -15.55
CA ILE A 67 -7.56 4.41 -15.46
C ILE A 67 -6.43 3.46 -15.03
N TYR A 68 -5.19 3.70 -15.50
CA TYR A 68 -4.05 2.84 -15.14
C TYR A 68 -3.75 2.91 -13.64
N TYR A 69 -3.67 4.12 -13.09
CA TYR A 69 -3.40 4.31 -11.66
C TYR A 69 -4.58 3.85 -10.79
N LEU A 70 -5.83 4.03 -11.24
CA LEU A 70 -7.00 3.53 -10.53
C LEU A 70 -7.00 1.99 -10.42
N VAL A 71 -6.78 1.29 -11.53
CA VAL A 71 -6.79 -0.19 -11.56
C VAL A 71 -5.66 -0.76 -10.70
N TRP A 72 -4.46 -0.20 -10.81
CA TRP A 72 -3.32 -0.65 -10.02
C TRP A 72 -3.47 -0.31 -8.54
N GLY A 73 -3.93 0.90 -8.20
CA GLY A 73 -4.18 1.33 -6.83
C GLY A 73 -5.26 0.48 -6.15
N LEU A 74 -6.33 0.16 -6.86
CA LEU A 74 -7.39 -0.74 -6.37
C LEU A 74 -6.85 -2.15 -6.13
N CYS A 75 -6.05 -2.69 -7.05
CA CYS A 75 -5.46 -4.02 -6.93
C CYS A 75 -4.56 -4.13 -5.69
N MET A 76 -3.62 -3.18 -5.50
CA MET A 76 -2.77 -3.13 -4.31
C MET A 76 -3.58 -2.96 -3.02
N THR A 77 -4.61 -2.11 -3.04
CA THR A 77 -5.46 -1.89 -1.88
C THR A 77 -6.23 -3.16 -1.49
N CYS A 78 -6.81 -3.87 -2.47
CA CYS A 78 -7.48 -5.16 -2.23
C CYS A 78 -6.53 -6.20 -1.65
N VAL A 79 -5.32 -6.34 -2.21
CA VAL A 79 -4.30 -7.24 -1.68
C VAL A 79 -3.96 -6.87 -0.24
N GLY A 80 -3.76 -5.58 0.05
CA GLY A 80 -3.44 -5.12 1.40
C GLY A 80 -4.55 -5.38 2.41
N VAL A 81 -5.82 -5.14 2.03
CA VAL A 81 -6.98 -5.40 2.89
C VAL A 81 -7.14 -6.89 3.17
N VAL A 82 -7.08 -7.74 2.14
CA VAL A 82 -7.16 -9.20 2.33
C VAL A 82 -6.05 -9.69 3.26
N SER A 83 -4.83 -9.23 3.03
CA SER A 83 -3.66 -9.59 3.83
C SER A 83 -3.77 -9.13 5.30
N ALA A 84 -4.40 -7.99 5.56
CA ALA A 84 -4.67 -7.49 6.91
C ALA A 84 -5.84 -8.23 7.60
N SER A 85 -6.84 -8.67 6.83
CA SER A 85 -8.02 -9.38 7.33
C SER A 85 -7.77 -10.87 7.58
N TYR A 86 -6.65 -11.42 7.13
CA TYR A 86 -6.34 -12.85 7.27
C TYR A 86 -6.25 -13.33 8.72
N THR A 87 -5.91 -12.46 9.67
CA THR A 87 -5.82 -12.79 11.10
C THR A 87 -7.22 -13.04 11.73
N VAL A 88 -8.31 -12.64 11.06
CA VAL A 88 -9.70 -12.76 11.56
C VAL A 88 -10.44 -13.99 11.00
N ILE A 89 -9.92 -14.59 9.92
CA ILE A 89 -10.55 -15.74 9.23
C ILE A 89 -10.43 -17.07 10.01
N PRO A 90 -9.29 -17.41 10.66
CA PRO A 90 -9.17 -18.67 11.40
C PRO A 90 -10.20 -18.87 12.53
N PRO A 91 -10.52 -17.88 13.39
CA PRO A 91 -11.50 -18.07 14.45
C PRO A 91 -12.96 -18.17 13.95
N LEU A 92 -13.27 -17.61 12.77
CA LEU A 92 -14.63 -17.67 12.21
C LEU A 92 -14.95 -19.05 11.60
N LEU A 93 -14.00 -19.64 10.85
CA LEU A 93 -14.12 -21.00 10.31
C LEU A 93 -14.07 -22.09 11.41
N ALA A 94 -13.34 -21.83 12.50
CA ALA A 94 -13.34 -22.71 13.66
C ALA A 94 -14.70 -22.77 14.38
N LEU A 95 -15.57 -21.77 14.19
CA LEU A 95 -16.89 -21.71 14.83
C LEU A 95 -17.97 -22.45 14.02
N GLU A 96 -17.85 -22.48 12.68
CA GLU A 96 -18.77 -23.20 11.80
C GLU A 96 -18.54 -24.73 11.76
N GLY A 97 -17.35 -25.20 12.15
CA GLY A 97 -17.03 -26.64 12.21
C GLY A 97 -17.51 -27.37 13.46
N TYR A 98 -18.20 -26.69 14.38
CA TYR A 98 -18.65 -27.22 15.68
C TYR A 98 -20.18 -27.36 15.81
N PHE A 99 -20.94 -27.24 14.71
CA PHE A 99 -22.40 -27.43 14.70
C PHE A 99 -22.85 -28.55 13.75
#